data_AF-A0A6L7MF09-F1
#
_entry.id   AF-A0A6L7MF09-F1
#
_cell.length_a   1.000
_cell.length_b   1.000
_cell.length_c   1.000
_cell.angle_alpha   90.00
_cell.angle_beta   90.00
_cell.angle_gamma   90.00
#
_symmetry.space_group_name_H-M   'P 1'
#
loop_
_entity.id
_entity.type
_entity.pdbx_description
1 polymer ?
#
loop_
_entity_poly.entity_id
_entity_poly.type
_entity_poly.pdbx_seq_one_letter_code
_entity_poly.pdbx_strand_id
1 'polypeptide(L)'
;MATFELISMNDAQLELTLTGKRGAVIRKYIEYLEQREPDQAGKLTADAEETTAAIRRRLATAAQLTGRELVITRQNDVVYFWDKGDGPEPKRRGRRPKSAM
;
A
#
# COMPACT_ATOMS: atom_id res chain seq x y z
N MET A 1 -9.18 -26.50 -25.98
CA MET A 1 -9.77 -26.93 -24.68
C MET A 1 -9.43 -25.87 -23.65
N ALA A 2 -10.35 -25.51 -22.77
CA ALA A 2 -10.09 -24.54 -21.70
C ALA A 2 -9.59 -25.27 -20.45
N THR A 3 -8.60 -24.69 -19.77
CA THR A 3 -8.10 -25.15 -18.47
C THR A 3 -8.72 -24.26 -17.40
N PHE A 4 -9.25 -24.86 -16.34
CA PHE A 4 -9.80 -24.13 -15.19
C PHE A 4 -8.91 -24.39 -13.97
N GLU A 5 -8.59 -23.33 -13.24
CA GLU A 5 -7.78 -23.36 -12.02
C GLU A 5 -8.46 -22.51 -10.94
N LEU A 6 -8.45 -23.01 -9.69
CA LEU A 6 -8.96 -22.28 -8.53
C LEU A 6 -7.77 -21.65 -7.79
N ILE A 7 -7.62 -20.34 -7.92
CA ILE A 7 -6.64 -19.54 -7.20
C ILE A 7 -7.32 -18.77 -6.05
N SER A 8 -6.54 -18.30 -5.08
CA SER A 8 -7.10 -17.46 -4.02
C SER A 8 -7.58 -16.11 -4.59
N MET A 9 -8.53 -15.46 -3.92
CA MET A 9 -8.99 -14.14 -4.33
C MET A 9 -7.84 -13.11 -4.34
N ASN A 10 -6.87 -13.29 -3.44
CA ASN A 10 -5.71 -12.42 -3.35
C ASN A 10 -4.78 -12.61 -4.56
N ASP A 11 -4.53 -13.86 -4.94
CA ASP A 11 -3.72 -14.20 -6.14
C ASP A 11 -4.41 -13.72 -7.42
N ALA A 12 -5.73 -13.91 -7.53
CA ALA A 12 -6.51 -13.40 -8.66
C ALA A 12 -6.39 -11.88 -8.78
N GLN A 13 -6.53 -11.17 -7.65
CA GLN A 13 -6.42 -9.71 -7.63
C GLN A 13 -5.00 -9.25 -7.95
N LEU A 14 -3.98 -9.97 -7.48
CA LEU A 14 -2.58 -9.71 -7.77
C LEU A 14 -2.28 -9.91 -9.25
N GLU A 15 -2.65 -11.05 -9.84
CA GLU A 15 -2.44 -11.31 -11.27
C GLU A 15 -3.12 -10.28 -12.16
N LEU A 16 -4.38 -9.94 -11.88
CA LEU A 16 -5.14 -8.94 -12.64
C LEU A 16 -4.55 -7.54 -12.51
N THR A 17 -4.18 -7.13 -11.29
CA THR A 17 -3.68 -5.78 -10.99
C THR A 17 -2.24 -5.59 -11.49
N LEU A 18 -1.45 -6.67 -11.52
CA LEU A 18 -0.05 -6.64 -11.95
C LEU A 18 0.16 -6.77 -13.46
N THR A 19 -0.89 -6.62 -14.27
CA THR A 19 -0.78 -6.57 -15.73
C THR A 19 -0.33 -5.20 -16.27
N GLY A 20 0.45 -5.23 -17.36
CA GLY A 20 0.86 -4.04 -18.12
C GLY A 20 1.74 -3.05 -17.33
N LYS A 21 1.81 -1.80 -17.84
CA LYS A 21 2.68 -0.74 -17.28
C LYS A 21 2.33 -0.39 -15.83
N ARG A 22 1.04 -0.42 -15.46
CA ARG A 22 0.59 -0.12 -14.09
C ARG A 22 1.01 -1.22 -13.11
N GLY A 23 0.90 -2.48 -13.54
CA GLY A 23 1.35 -3.61 -12.75
C GLY A 23 2.85 -3.61 -12.48
N ALA A 24 3.67 -3.29 -13.49
CA ALA A 24 5.12 -3.17 -13.32
C ALA A 24 5.50 -2.13 -12.26
N VAL A 25 4.75 -1.03 -12.16
CA VAL A 25 4.98 -0.03 -11.11
C VAL A 25 4.61 -0.60 -9.74
N ILE A 26 3.44 -1.24 -9.59
CA ILE A 26 2.99 -1.81 -8.31
C ILE A 26 3.94 -2.91 -7.82
N ARG A 27 4.53 -3.72 -8.72
CA ARG A 27 5.55 -4.72 -8.36
C ARG A 27 6.74 -4.10 -7.63
N LYS A 28 7.26 -2.96 -8.12
CA LYS A 28 8.35 -2.25 -7.45
C LYS A 28 7.95 -1.87 -6.01
N TYR A 29 6.72 -1.41 -5.81
CA TYR A 29 6.22 -1.11 -4.47
C TYR A 29 6.10 -2.36 -3.59
N ILE A 30 5.66 -3.49 -4.14
CA ILE A 30 5.62 -4.78 -3.42
C ILE A 30 7.03 -5.21 -3.01
N GLU A 31 7.99 -5.18 -3.92
CA GLU A 31 9.39 -5.51 -3.65
C GLU A 31 9.98 -4.63 -2.54
N TYR A 32 9.67 -3.32 -2.55
CA TYR A 32 10.08 -2.41 -1.47
C TYR A 32 9.45 -2.74 -0.11
N LEU A 33 8.22 -3.27 -0.08
CA LEU A 33 7.60 -3.70 1.17
C LEU A 33 8.21 -5.01 1.67
N GLU A 34 8.51 -5.94 0.76
CA GLU A 34 9.09 -7.25 1.09
C GLU A 34 10.52 -7.14 1.63
N GLN A 35 11.32 -6.20 1.13
CA GLN A 35 12.70 -5.97 1.58
C GLN A 35 12.80 -5.29 2.95
N ARG A 36 11.69 -4.83 3.53
CA ARG A 36 11.72 -4.17 4.85
C ARG A 36 11.72 -5.21 5.97
N GLU A 37 12.68 -5.05 6.86
CA GLU A 37 12.72 -5.76 8.13
C GLU A 37 11.65 -5.19 9.10
N PRO A 38 11.18 -5.98 10.08
CA PRO A 38 10.35 -5.49 11.18
C PRO A 38 11.03 -4.32 11.91
N ASP A 39 10.24 -3.39 12.46
CA ASP A 39 10.73 -2.20 13.21
C ASP A 39 11.52 -1.17 12.38
N GLN A 40 11.54 -1.30 11.05
CA GLN A 40 12.03 -0.25 10.16
C GLN A 40 10.87 0.65 9.70
N ALA A 41 11.15 1.87 9.26
CA ALA A 41 10.17 2.70 8.56
C ALA A 41 10.67 3.00 7.14
N GLY A 42 9.77 2.93 6.16
CA GLY A 42 10.03 3.33 4.80
C GLY A 42 9.84 4.83 4.60
N LYS A 43 10.69 5.43 3.76
CA LYS A 43 10.62 6.85 3.35
C LYS A 43 10.73 6.94 1.83
N LEU A 44 9.75 7.56 1.20
CA LEU A 44 9.75 7.87 -0.22
C LEU A 44 9.60 9.38 -0.42
N THR A 45 10.49 9.97 -1.21
CA THR A 45 10.40 11.39 -1.60
C THR A 45 9.77 11.45 -2.98
N ALA A 46 8.70 12.23 -3.12
CA ALA A 46 8.08 12.52 -4.39
C ALA A 46 9.02 13.36 -5.27
N ASP A 47 8.94 13.13 -6.57
CA ASP A 47 9.68 13.85 -7.60
C ASP A 47 8.72 14.40 -8.66
N ALA A 48 9.27 14.90 -9.77
CA ALA A 48 8.49 15.46 -10.87
C ALA A 48 7.63 14.42 -11.61
N GLU A 49 7.99 13.13 -11.54
CA GLU A 49 7.28 12.04 -12.23
C GLU A 49 6.18 11.45 -11.35
N GLU A 50 6.36 11.46 -10.03
CA GLU A 50 5.44 10.85 -9.10
C GLU A 50 5.07 11.74 -7.91
N THR A 51 3.79 12.16 -7.88
CA THR A 51 3.22 12.89 -6.74
C THR A 51 3.10 12.02 -5.47
N THR A 52 3.21 12.64 -4.30
CA THR A 52 2.96 11.97 -3.00
C THR A 52 1.59 11.27 -2.93
N ALA A 53 0.57 11.79 -3.62
CA ALA A 53 -0.75 11.16 -3.69
C ALA A 53 -0.74 9.86 -4.53
N ALA A 54 0.08 9.78 -5.58
CA ALA A 54 0.28 8.56 -6.34
C ALA A 54 1.04 7.51 -5.51
N ILE A 55 2.13 7.91 -4.84
CA ILE A 55 2.94 7.07 -3.96
C ILE A 55 2.06 6.40 -2.90
N ARG A 56 1.26 7.20 -2.17
CA ARG A 56 0.36 6.67 -1.12
C ARG A 56 -0.65 5.66 -1.64
N ARG A 57 -1.24 5.90 -2.82
CA ARG A 57 -2.21 4.98 -3.43
C ARG A 57 -1.54 3.66 -3.81
N ARG A 58 -0.36 3.72 -4.41
CA ARG A 58 0.40 2.52 -4.82
C ARG A 58 0.88 1.71 -3.63
N LEU A 59 1.38 2.36 -2.58
CA LEU A 59 1.72 1.71 -1.31
C LEU A 59 0.50 1.01 -0.68
N ALA A 60 -0.65 1.69 -0.63
CA ALA A 60 -1.87 1.08 -0.09
C ALA A 60 -2.32 -0.14 -0.90
N THR A 61 -2.24 -0.08 -2.23
CA THR A 61 -2.55 -1.22 -3.09
C THR A 61 -1.55 -2.36 -2.90
N ALA A 62 -0.25 -2.08 -2.86
CA ALA A 62 0.78 -3.08 -2.63
C ALA A 62 0.62 -3.77 -1.26
N ALA A 63 0.30 -3.00 -0.23
CA ALA A 63 0.00 -3.53 1.11
C ALA A 63 -1.21 -4.48 1.09
N GLN A 64 -2.30 -4.06 0.44
CA GLN A 64 -3.49 -4.89 0.30
C GLN A 64 -3.18 -6.21 -0.42
N LEU A 65 -2.43 -6.15 -1.53
CA LEU A 65 -2.04 -7.32 -2.31
C LEU A 65 -1.11 -8.28 -1.54
N THR A 66 -0.29 -7.75 -0.64
CA THR A 66 0.62 -8.55 0.21
C THR A 66 -0.01 -8.96 1.55
N GLY A 67 -1.28 -8.63 1.79
CA GLY A 67 -1.97 -8.90 3.06
C GLY A 67 -1.41 -8.12 4.24
N ARG A 68 -0.67 -7.04 4.01
CA ARG A 68 -0.05 -6.20 5.03
C ARG A 68 -0.93 -5.01 5.38
N GLU A 69 -1.00 -4.66 6.66
CA GLU A 69 -1.60 -3.41 7.10
C GLU A 69 -0.51 -2.36 7.33
N LEU A 70 -0.41 -1.38 6.43
CA LEU A 70 0.55 -0.27 6.56
C LEU A 70 -0.10 0.99 7.12
N VAL A 71 0.63 1.69 7.97
CA VAL A 71 0.42 3.10 8.27
C VAL A 71 1.18 3.92 7.23
N ILE A 72 0.49 4.83 6.53
CA ILE A 72 1.11 5.70 5.51
C ILE A 72 0.81 7.16 5.82
N THR A 73 1.86 7.92 6.15
CA THR A 73 1.80 9.34 6.50
C THR A 73 2.58 10.18 5.48
N ARG A 74 2.11 11.40 5.22
CA ARG A 74 2.78 12.36 4.34
C ARG A 74 3.24 13.57 5.16
N GLN A 75 4.45 14.04 4.88
CA GLN A 75 4.95 15.34 5.31
C GLN A 75 5.62 16.03 4.11
N ASN A 76 5.11 17.18 3.69
CA ASN A 76 5.55 17.89 2.48
C ASN A 76 5.53 16.96 1.25
N ASP A 77 6.69 16.79 0.61
CA ASP A 77 6.88 15.91 -0.55
C ASP A 77 7.43 14.53 -0.15
N VAL A 78 7.41 14.20 1.13
CA VAL A 78 7.87 12.91 1.65
C VAL A 78 6.69 12.09 2.16
N VAL A 79 6.69 10.80 1.82
CA VAL A 79 5.78 9.78 2.34
C VAL A 79 6.57 8.84 3.24
N TYR A 80 6.15 8.73 4.49
CA TYR A 80 6.65 7.76 5.46
C TYR A 80 5.65 6.63 5.62
N PHE A 81 6.12 5.40 5.78
CA PHE A 81 5.25 4.25 5.98
C PHE A 81 5.90 3.18 6.86
N TRP A 82 5.09 2.44 7.61
CA TRP A 82 5.52 1.34 8.46
C TRP A 82 4.38 0.34 8.66
N ASP A 83 4.71 -0.88 9.11
CA ASP A 83 3.71 -1.89 9.42
C ASP A 83 2.95 -1.50 10.68
N LYS A 84 1.63 -1.76 10.68
CA LYS A 84 0.77 -1.40 11.79
C LYS A 84 1.12 -2.27 13.01
N GLY A 85 1.77 -1.65 13.99
CA GLY A 85 2.30 -2.31 15.19
C GLY A 85 3.72 -1.85 15.51
N ASP A 86 4.49 -1.49 14.46
CA ASP A 86 5.92 -1.17 14.55
C ASP A 86 6.20 0.32 14.75
N GLY A 87 5.18 1.15 14.91
CA GLY A 87 5.38 2.59 14.96
C GLY A 87 4.19 3.35 15.53
N PRO A 88 4.30 4.70 15.60
CA PRO A 88 3.29 5.53 16.24
C PRO A 88 1.95 5.36 15.53
N GLU A 89 0.91 5.00 16.28
CA GLU A 89 -0.40 4.79 15.71
C GLU A 89 -0.92 6.13 15.13
N PRO A 90 -1.33 6.18 13.85
CA PRO A 90 -1.81 7.42 13.27
C PRO A 90 -3.05 7.85 14.04
N LYS A 91 -3.05 9.08 14.58
CA LYS A 91 -4.20 9.66 15.28
C LYS A 91 -5.43 9.54 14.37
N ARG A 92 -6.30 8.57 14.65
CA ARG A 92 -7.59 8.42 13.99
C ARG A 92 -8.32 9.74 14.19
N ARG A 93 -8.44 10.55 13.12
CA ARG A 93 -9.31 11.74 13.15
C ARG A 93 -10.70 11.20 13.47
N GLY A 94 -11.13 11.43 14.70
CA GLY A 94 -12.39 10.92 15.23
C GLY A 94 -13.51 11.18 14.24
N ARG A 95 -14.06 10.11 13.69
CA ARG A 95 -15.38 10.14 13.09
C ARG A 95 -16.30 10.56 14.22
N ARG A 96 -16.73 11.84 14.25
CA ARG A 96 -17.80 12.27 15.14
C ARG A 96 -18.93 11.27 14.97
N PRO A 97 -19.39 10.56 16.03
CA PRO A 97 -20.60 9.78 15.91
C PRO A 97 -21.68 10.75 15.48
N LYS A 98 -22.36 10.45 14.36
CA LYS A 98 -23.64 11.10 14.08
C LYS A 98 -24.53 10.64 15.22
N SER A 99 -24.68 11.49 16.23
CA SER A 99 -25.76 11.37 17.19
C SER A 99 -27.05 11.31 16.37
N ALA A 100 -27.69 10.15 16.41
CA ALA A 100 -29.08 10.04 16.01
C ALA A 100 -29.89 10.85 17.02
N MET A 101 -30.62 11.83 16.51
CA MET A 101 -31.68 12.54 17.20
C MET A 101 -32.96 12.33 16.39
#